data_AF-A0A9E3SBT6-F1
#
_entry.id   AF-A0A9E3SBT6-F1
#
_cell.length_a   1.000
_cell.length_b   1.000
_cell.length_c   1.000
_cell.angle_alpha   90.00
_cell.angle_beta   90.00
_cell.angle_gamma   90.00
#
_symmetry.space_group_name_H-M   'P 1'
#
loop_
_entity.id
_entity.type
_entity.pdbx_description
1 polymer ?
#
loop_
_entity_poly.entity_id
_entity_poly.type
_entity_poly.pdbx_seq_one_letter_code
_entity_poly.pdbx_strand_id
1 'polypeptide(L)'
;IYVEVTPEEAANRKNYRRGYNVNYGDGDFMSSIQDNWSEQPDDQKDMTNQMYEYGQTSLISDKARVYKGGSWADGPYYLSPGTRRFLNEDESSSSIGFRCAMNKVGSSLVNR
;
A
#
# COMPACT_ATOMS: atom_id res chain seq x y z
N ILE A 1 38.50 -6.07 8.07
CA ILE A 1 38.16 -5.28 9.28
C ILE A 1 36.67 -5.04 9.22
N TYR A 2 35.91 -5.58 10.19
CA TYR A 2 34.47 -5.35 10.29
C TYR A 2 34.25 -4.02 11.02
N VAL A 3 33.37 -3.18 10.50
CA VAL A 3 32.96 -1.91 11.13
C VAL A 3 31.47 -2.00 11.36
N GLU A 4 31.07 -1.82 12.61
CA GLU A 4 29.67 -1.91 13.02
C GLU A 4 28.89 -0.71 12.47
N VAL A 5 27.74 -0.98 11.84
CA VAL A 5 26.87 0.07 11.28
C VAL A 5 25.72 0.29 12.26
N THR A 6 25.56 1.53 12.72
CA THR A 6 24.52 1.89 13.69
C THR A 6 23.13 1.97 13.01
N PRO A 7 22.04 1.73 13.77
CA PRO A 7 20.67 1.79 13.22
C PRO A 7 20.30 3.17 12.64
N GLU A 8 20.85 4.24 13.21
CA GLU A 8 20.62 5.62 12.76
C GLU A 8 21.34 5.93 11.44
N GLU A 9 22.56 5.43 11.24
CA GLU A 9 23.26 5.53 9.94
C GLU A 9 22.63 4.66 8.86
N ALA A 10 22.00 3.53 9.24
CA ALA A 10 21.30 2.65 8.32
C ALA A 10 19.99 3.26 7.80
N ALA A 11 19.34 4.13 8.58
CA ALA A 11 18.05 4.74 8.24
C ALA A 11 18.10 5.59 6.96
N ASN A 12 19.23 6.25 6.68
CA ASN A 12 19.39 7.14 5.52
C ASN A 12 20.13 6.48 4.33
N ARG A 13 20.50 5.20 4.41
CA ARG A 13 21.22 4.50 3.34
C ARG A 13 20.27 4.04 2.24
N LYS A 14 20.47 4.57 1.03
CA LYS A 14 19.73 4.24 -0.20
C LYS A 14 19.71 2.75 -0.59
N ASN A 15 20.60 1.92 -0.03
CA ASN A 15 20.75 0.50 -0.39
C ASN A 15 20.16 -0.50 0.62
N TYR A 16 19.52 -0.06 1.70
CA TYR A 16 18.55 -0.91 2.43
C TYR A 16 17.18 -0.81 1.75
N ARG A 17 17.11 -1.16 0.47
CA ARG A 17 15.83 -1.17 -0.24
C ARG A 17 15.09 -2.45 0.13
N ARG A 18 14.20 -2.37 1.12
CA ARG A 18 12.92 -3.07 0.94
C ARG A 18 12.37 -2.56 -0.38
N GLY A 19 12.11 -3.45 -1.35
CA GLY A 19 11.49 -3.04 -2.60
C GLY A 19 10.22 -2.27 -2.27
N TYR A 20 10.23 -0.96 -2.49
CA TYR A 20 9.04 -0.13 -2.35
C TYR A 20 8.32 -0.20 -3.69
N ASN A 21 7.48 -1.22 -3.82
CA ASN A 21 6.74 -1.56 -5.04
C ASN A 21 5.27 -1.15 -4.95
N VAL A 22 4.95 -0.11 -4.18
CA VAL A 22 3.57 0.31 -3.91
C VAL A 22 2.85 0.77 -5.18
N ASN A 23 3.60 1.35 -6.14
CA ASN A 23 3.04 1.95 -7.37
C ASN A 23 3.50 1.25 -8.65
N TYR A 24 3.97 0.00 -8.57
CA TYR A 24 4.51 -0.70 -9.74
C TYR A 24 3.38 -1.25 -10.62
N GLY A 25 3.14 -0.61 -11.77
CA GLY A 25 2.09 -0.99 -12.71
C GLY A 25 0.71 -0.40 -12.40
N ASP A 26 0.53 0.25 -11.25
CA ASP A 26 -0.66 0.98 -10.85
C ASP A 26 -0.30 2.16 -9.91
N GLY A 27 -0.30 3.39 -10.43
CA GLY A 27 0.12 4.59 -9.69
C GLY A 27 1.52 5.10 -10.06
N ASP A 28 2.13 4.54 -11.10
CA ASP A 28 3.34 5.08 -11.75
C ASP A 28 2.98 6.09 -12.86
N PHE A 29 3.99 6.79 -13.38
CA PHE A 29 3.80 7.79 -14.45
C PHE A 29 3.11 7.17 -15.68
N MET A 30 3.47 5.93 -16.04
CA MET A 30 2.92 5.26 -17.22
C MET A 30 1.44 4.91 -17.08
N SER A 31 0.96 4.68 -15.86
CA SER A 31 -0.46 4.47 -15.58
C SER A 31 -1.23 5.77 -15.35
N SER A 32 -0.55 6.89 -15.12
CA SER A 32 -1.18 8.19 -14.87
C SER A 32 -1.93 8.75 -16.09
N ILE A 33 -3.09 9.38 -15.85
CA ILE A 33 -3.86 10.07 -16.89
C ILE A 33 -3.22 11.44 -17.08
N GLN A 34 -2.29 11.55 -18.02
CA GLN A 34 -1.64 12.80 -18.38
C GLN A 34 -1.83 13.13 -19.86
N ASP A 35 -1.98 14.42 -20.14
CA ASP A 35 -2.16 14.94 -21.50
C ASP A 35 -0.87 14.87 -22.33
N ASN A 36 0.31 14.96 -21.70
CA ASN A 36 1.62 14.97 -22.36
C ASN A 36 2.52 13.79 -21.92
N TRP A 37 2.31 12.66 -22.56
CA TRP A 37 3.06 11.41 -22.44
C TRP A 37 4.57 11.48 -22.78
N SER A 38 5.03 12.56 -23.43
CA SER A 38 6.44 12.75 -23.81
C SER A 38 7.31 13.44 -22.75
N GLU A 39 6.72 14.10 -21.76
CA GLU A 39 7.43 14.84 -20.72
C GLU A 39 7.39 14.08 -19.40
N GLN A 40 8.46 13.32 -19.11
CA GLN A 40 8.60 12.67 -17.82
C GLN A 40 9.10 13.67 -16.77
N PRO A 41 8.44 13.77 -15.60
CA PRO A 41 8.93 14.58 -14.50
C PRO A 41 10.21 13.96 -13.94
N ASP A 42 11.20 14.80 -13.63
CA ASP A 42 12.48 14.39 -13.02
C ASP A 42 12.27 13.73 -11.65
N ASP A 43 11.22 14.11 -10.93
CA ASP A 43 10.82 13.55 -9.65
C ASP A 43 9.46 12.82 -9.76
N GLN A 44 9.50 11.49 -9.87
CA GLN A 44 8.31 10.62 -9.84
C GLN A 44 7.73 10.44 -8.43
N LYS A 45 7.86 11.45 -7.56
CA LYS A 45 7.33 11.42 -6.19
C LYS A 45 5.87 11.86 -6.27
N ASP A 46 4.95 11.05 -5.74
CA ASP A 46 3.50 11.34 -5.65
C ASP A 46 2.67 11.23 -6.95
N MET A 47 3.02 10.30 -7.85
CA MET A 47 2.19 10.00 -9.05
C MET A 47 0.76 9.55 -8.72
N THR A 48 0.57 8.81 -7.63
CA THR A 48 -0.77 8.42 -7.16
C THR A 48 -1.65 9.63 -6.82
N ASN A 49 -1.07 10.71 -6.32
CA ASN A 49 -1.81 11.95 -6.07
C ASN A 49 -2.22 12.64 -7.38
N GLN A 50 -1.42 12.54 -8.43
CA GLN A 50 -1.82 13.04 -9.75
C GLN A 50 -2.97 12.23 -10.36
N MET A 51 -3.06 10.92 -10.05
CA MET A 51 -4.14 10.07 -10.54
C MET A 51 -5.46 10.22 -9.77
N TYR A 52 -5.38 10.29 -8.44
CA TYR A 52 -6.57 10.24 -7.57
C TYR A 52 -6.88 11.58 -6.89
N GLU A 53 -6.01 12.59 -7.01
CA GLU A 53 -6.19 13.93 -6.44
C GLU A 53 -6.64 13.88 -4.97
N TYR A 54 -5.76 13.35 -4.13
CA TYR A 54 -6.02 13.09 -2.72
C TYR A 54 -6.48 14.36 -1.99
N GLY A 55 -7.62 14.27 -1.31
CA GLY A 55 -8.23 15.38 -0.57
C GLY A 55 -9.12 16.30 -1.41
N GLN A 56 -9.15 16.17 -2.73
CA GLN A 56 -10.11 16.87 -3.59
C GLN A 56 -11.22 15.94 -4.08
N THR A 57 -10.85 14.89 -4.83
CA THR A 57 -11.82 13.98 -5.45
C THR A 57 -11.76 12.56 -4.89
N SER A 58 -10.66 12.19 -4.23
CA SER A 58 -10.49 10.88 -3.61
C SER A 58 -9.78 10.95 -2.26
N LEU A 59 -9.97 9.93 -1.44
CA LEU A 59 -9.16 9.66 -0.24
C LEU A 59 -8.14 8.54 -0.49
N ILE A 60 -7.89 8.19 -1.75
CA ILE A 60 -6.93 7.17 -2.16
C ILE A 60 -5.54 7.80 -2.27
N SER A 61 -4.57 7.19 -1.59
CA SER A 61 -3.15 7.53 -1.63
C SER A 61 -2.32 6.26 -1.38
N ASP A 62 -1.00 6.36 -1.56
CA ASP A 62 -0.06 5.25 -1.30
C ASP A 62 -0.10 4.73 0.14
N LYS A 63 -0.57 5.57 1.05
CA LYS A 63 -0.74 5.28 2.48
C LYS A 63 -2.12 4.74 2.82
N ALA A 64 -3.09 4.84 1.93
CA ALA A 64 -4.43 4.32 2.18
C ALA A 64 -4.42 2.79 2.09
N ARG A 65 -4.99 2.12 3.09
CA ARG A 65 -5.12 0.66 3.15
C ARG A 65 -6.59 0.26 3.12
N VAL A 66 -6.86 -0.82 2.37
CA VAL A 66 -8.21 -1.38 2.27
C VAL A 66 -8.49 -2.24 3.49
N TYR A 67 -9.65 -2.03 4.13
CA TYR A 67 -10.20 -2.92 5.14
C TYR A 67 -11.63 -3.35 4.79
N LYS A 68 -12.02 -4.55 5.25
CA LYS A 68 -13.26 -5.24 4.83
C LYS A 68 -13.87 -6.08 5.96
N GLY A 69 -15.12 -6.50 5.76
CA GLY A 69 -15.82 -7.47 6.62
C GLY A 69 -16.77 -6.85 7.64
N GLY A 70 -17.05 -5.54 7.52
CA GLY A 70 -17.85 -4.79 8.48
C GLY A 70 -17.25 -4.79 9.89
N SER A 71 -17.93 -4.11 10.80
CA SER A 71 -17.62 -4.03 12.22
C SER A 71 -18.91 -4.12 13.03
N TRP A 72 -18.80 -4.19 14.34
CA TRP A 72 -19.95 -4.21 15.25
C TRP A 72 -20.81 -2.93 15.16
N ALA A 73 -20.25 -1.82 14.66
CA ALA A 73 -20.93 -0.54 14.51
C ALA A 73 -21.47 -0.31 13.08
N ASP A 74 -21.20 -1.22 12.15
CA ASP A 74 -21.55 -1.03 10.74
C ASP A 74 -22.93 -1.60 10.37
N GLY A 75 -23.59 -0.93 9.43
CA GLY A 75 -24.81 -1.44 8.81
C GLY A 75 -24.58 -2.59 7.81
N PRO A 76 -25.66 -3.26 7.36
CA PRO A 76 -25.58 -4.46 6.50
C PRO A 76 -24.82 -4.28 5.18
N TYR A 77 -24.80 -3.06 4.64
CA TYR A 77 -24.08 -2.74 3.40
C TYR A 77 -22.58 -3.08 3.47
N TYR A 78 -21.96 -2.90 4.63
CA TYR A 78 -20.53 -3.15 4.82
C TYR A 78 -20.18 -4.61 5.12
N LEU A 79 -21.20 -5.47 5.32
CA LEU A 79 -21.02 -6.91 5.46
C LEU A 79 -20.91 -7.62 4.10
N SER A 80 -21.23 -6.94 3.00
CA SER A 80 -21.06 -7.47 1.66
C SER A 80 -19.57 -7.57 1.29
N PRO A 81 -19.10 -8.69 0.71
CA PRO A 81 -17.69 -8.89 0.36
C PRO A 81 -17.20 -7.95 -0.75
N GLY A 82 -18.12 -7.40 -1.55
CA GLY A 82 -17.81 -6.44 -2.60
C GLY A 82 -17.50 -5.03 -2.08
N THR A 83 -17.97 -4.69 -0.90
CA THR A 83 -17.82 -3.34 -0.33
C THR A 83 -16.39 -3.12 0.15
N ARG A 84 -15.75 -2.04 -0.32
CA ARG A 84 -14.38 -1.66 0.05
C ARG A 84 -14.41 -0.35 0.82
N ARG A 85 -13.62 -0.27 1.88
CA ARG A 85 -13.35 0.97 2.62
C ARG A 85 -11.85 1.16 2.77
N PHE A 86 -11.46 2.40 3.01
CA PHE A 86 -10.07 2.81 3.09
C PHE A 86 -9.86 3.61 4.37
N LEU A 87 -8.71 3.40 4.99
CA LEU A 87 -8.21 4.19 6.10
C LEU A 87 -6.71 4.43 5.87
N ASN A 88 -6.18 5.55 6.36
CA ASN A 88 -4.75 5.78 6.29
C ASN A 88 -4.01 4.76 7.18
N GLU A 89 -2.85 4.26 6.75
CA GLU A 89 -2.05 3.29 7.49
C GLU A 89 -1.57 3.79 8.86
N ASP A 90 -1.46 5.12 9.02
CA ASP A 90 -1.05 5.78 10.27
C ASP A 90 -2.23 5.96 11.27
N GLU A 91 -3.47 5.66 10.86
CA GLU A 91 -4.67 5.84 11.67
C GLU A 91 -5.18 4.53 12.28
N SER A 92 -5.84 4.64 13.44
CA SER A 92 -6.44 3.49 14.13
C SER A 92 -7.90 3.76 14.49
N SER A 93 -8.70 2.70 14.54
CA SER A 93 -10.11 2.76 14.92
C SER A 93 -10.47 1.58 15.80
N SER A 94 -11.31 1.81 16.81
CA SER A 94 -11.81 0.76 17.71
C SER A 94 -12.72 -0.27 17.03
N SER A 95 -13.22 0.03 15.83
CA SER A 95 -14.07 -0.87 15.04
C SER A 95 -13.29 -1.72 14.03
N ILE A 96 -11.96 -1.54 13.93
CA ILE A 96 -11.12 -2.18 12.92
C ILE A 96 -10.07 -3.07 13.59
N GLY A 97 -9.87 -4.26 13.03
CA GLY A 97 -8.81 -5.20 13.42
C GLY A 97 -8.20 -5.89 12.21
N PHE A 98 -7.41 -6.94 12.43
CA PHE A 98 -6.74 -7.69 11.37
C PHE A 98 -6.97 -9.20 11.49
N ARG A 99 -6.77 -9.91 10.37
CA ARG A 99 -6.70 -11.37 10.34
C ARG A 99 -5.41 -11.78 9.64
N CYS A 100 -4.73 -12.77 10.18
CA CYS A 100 -3.50 -13.27 9.59
C CYS A 100 -3.82 -14.10 8.33
N ALA A 101 -3.04 -13.89 7.27
CA ALA A 101 -3.06 -14.71 6.08
C ALA A 101 -1.70 -15.42 5.94
N MET A 102 -1.72 -16.65 5.43
CA MET A 102 -0.53 -17.46 5.19
C MET A 102 -0.62 -18.08 3.80
N ASN A 103 0.51 -18.15 3.07
CA ASN A 103 0.53 -18.70 1.71
C ASN A 103 0.29 -20.21 1.68
N LYS A 104 0.84 -20.94 2.67
CA LYS A 104 0.65 -22.38 2.85
C LYS A 104 1.08 -22.78 4.26
N VAL A 105 0.36 -23.74 4.85
CA VAL A 105 0.78 -24.43 6.09
C VAL A 105 1.02 -25.90 5.73
N GLY A 106 2.21 -26.43 6.04
CA GLY A 106 2.57 -27.85 5.83
C GLY A 106 3.48 -28.14 4.63
N SER A 107 4.09 -29.33 4.64
CA SER A 107 5.01 -29.81 3.58
C SER A 107 4.27 -30.16 2.29
N SER A 108 4.88 -29.92 1.13
CA SER A 108 4.48 -30.54 -0.13
C SER A 108 4.96 -31.99 -0.18
N LEU A 109 4.41 -32.87 0.66
CA LEU A 109 4.70 -34.29 0.51
C LEU A 109 3.94 -34.82 -0.70
N VAL A 110 4.60 -34.81 -1.86
CA VAL A 110 4.34 -35.83 -2.87
C VAL A 110 4.95 -37.10 -2.29
N ASN A 111 4.10 -38.00 -1.79
CA ASN A 111 4.54 -39.35 -1.47
C ASN A 111 4.93 -40.01 -2.80
N ARG A 112 6.25 -40.12 -3.05
CA ARG A 112 6.81 -40.91 -4.16
C ARG A 112 7.12 -42.31 -3.66
#